data_AF-A0A376L8S7-F1
#
_entry.id   AF-A0A376L8S7-F1
#
_cell.length_a   1.000
_cell.length_b   1.000
_cell.length_c   1.000
_cell.angle_alpha   90.00
_cell.angle_beta   90.00
_cell.angle_gamma   90.00
#
_symmetry.space_group_name_H-M   'P 1'
#
loop_
_entity.id
_entity.type
_entity.pdbx_description
1 polymer ?
#
loop_
_entity_poly.entity_id
_entity_poly.type
_entity_poly.pdbx_seq_one_letter_code
_entity_poly.pdbx_strand_id
1 'polypeptide(L)'
;MMISCEAGAYNTIDLAWIVSRKKPLASRPVRLRLPFNNGQETNELELMNATFDEKSRELVTLAKGRGLSDCGIQARWRFDGQRFRLVRYAAEPTCDNWHGPDAWPTLWITR
;
A
#
# COMPACT_ATOMS: atom_id res chain seq x y z
N MET A 1 8.88 -1.01 -11.23
CA MET A 1 8.25 -0.01 -12.11
C MET A 1 6.84 0.20 -11.62
N MET A 2 6.37 1.45 -11.57
CA MET A 2 5.04 1.81 -11.11
C MET A 2 4.45 2.84 -12.08
N ILE A 3 3.17 2.68 -12.42
CA ILE A 3 2.45 3.51 -13.38
C ILE A 3 1.09 3.82 -12.78
N SER A 4 0.72 5.10 -12.71
CA SER A 4 -0.62 5.52 -12.30
C SER A 4 -1.63 5.19 -13.42
N CYS A 5 -2.73 4.53 -13.07
CA CYS A 5 -3.72 4.03 -14.04
C CYS A 5 -5.02 4.82 -13.97
N GLU A 6 -5.53 5.05 -12.76
CA GLU A 6 -6.82 5.69 -12.51
C GLU A 6 -6.69 6.67 -11.35
N ALA A 7 -7.56 7.68 -11.31
CA ALA A 7 -7.60 8.64 -10.22
C ALA A 7 -9.05 9.00 -9.89
N GLY A 8 -9.38 8.94 -8.60
CA GLY A 8 -10.59 9.50 -8.02
C GLY A 8 -10.32 10.86 -7.37
N ALA A 9 -11.29 11.36 -6.60
CA ALA A 9 -11.21 12.69 -5.99
C ALA A 9 -9.99 12.89 -5.07
N TYR A 10 -9.51 11.84 -4.40
CA TYR A 10 -8.41 11.91 -3.44
C TYR A 10 -7.48 10.68 -3.42
N ASN A 11 -7.72 9.69 -4.29
CA ASN A 11 -6.89 8.49 -4.42
C ASN A 11 -6.51 8.29 -5.89
N THR A 12 -5.22 8.07 -6.14
CA THR A 12 -4.70 7.55 -7.41
C THR A 12 -4.44 6.06 -7.25
N ILE A 13 -4.89 5.24 -8.19
CA ILE A 13 -4.62 3.79 -8.24
C ILE A 13 -3.45 3.56 -9.18
N ASP A 14 -2.40 2.94 -8.65
CA ASP A 14 -1.20 2.56 -9.40
C ASP A 14 -1.22 1.07 -9.79
N LEU A 15 -0.52 0.75 -10.86
CA LEU A 15 -0.09 -0.60 -11.19
C LEU A 15 1.41 -0.70 -11.01
N ALA A 16 1.89 -1.82 -10.45
CA ALA A 16 3.30 -2.03 -10.19
C ALA A 16 3.81 -3.39 -10.68
N TRP A 17 5.07 -3.41 -11.12
CA TRP A 17 5.77 -4.62 -11.58
C TRP A 17 7.17 -4.69 -10.99
N ILE A 18 7.56 -5.90 -10.62
CA ILE A 18 8.96 -6.27 -10.40
C ILE A 18 9.58 -6.54 -11.77
N VAL A 19 10.65 -5.83 -12.10
CA VAL A 19 11.31 -5.92 -13.40
C VAL A 19 12.76 -6.37 -13.22
N SER A 20 13.21 -7.31 -14.06
CA SER A 20 14.62 -7.69 -14.08
C SER A 20 15.46 -6.58 -14.71
N ARG A 21 16.66 -6.37 -14.18
CA ARG A 21 17.62 -5.38 -14.72
C ARG A 21 18.68 -6.01 -15.64
N LYS A 22 18.64 -7.34 -15.80
CA LYS A 22 19.60 -8.12 -16.60
C LYS A 22 18.83 -9.05 -17.54
N LYS A 23 19.43 -9.36 -18.69
CA LYS A 23 18.84 -10.30 -19.66
C LYS A 23 18.77 -11.73 -19.07
N PRO A 24 17.72 -12.50 -19.36
CA PRO A 24 16.51 -12.10 -20.09
C PRO A 24 15.65 -11.12 -19.30
N LEU A 25 15.11 -10.09 -19.98
CA LEU A 25 14.22 -9.12 -19.36
C LEU A 25 12.88 -9.81 -19.03
N ALA A 26 12.40 -9.59 -17.81
CA ALA A 26 11.14 -10.15 -17.33
C ALA A 26 10.43 -9.12 -16.43
N SER A 27 9.10 -9.16 -16.45
CA SER A 27 8.26 -8.34 -15.58
C SER A 27 7.19 -9.20 -14.94
N ARG A 28 6.97 -9.05 -13.64
CA ARG A 28 5.89 -9.74 -12.91
C ARG A 28 5.05 -8.71 -12.15
N PRO A 29 3.71 -8.77 -12.24
CA PRO A 29 2.86 -7.84 -11.52
C PRO A 29 3.05 -8.01 -10.00
N VAL A 30 3.03 -6.88 -9.30
CA VAL A 30 2.97 -6.81 -7.85
C VAL A 30 1.50 -6.97 -7.44
N ARG A 31 1.23 -7.94 -6.57
CA ARG A 31 -0.05 -8.07 -5.88
C ARG A 31 0.22 -8.00 -4.39
N LEU A 32 -0.45 -7.08 -3.71
CA LEU A 32 -0.33 -6.89 -2.27
C LEU A 32 -1.43 -7.69 -1.60
N ARG A 33 -1.06 -8.70 -0.82
CA ARG A 33 -2.03 -9.58 -0.17
C ARG A 33 -1.88 -9.47 1.34
N LEU A 34 -2.94 -9.03 2.01
CA LEU A 34 -3.01 -9.00 3.46
C LEU A 34 -2.98 -10.42 4.03
N PRO A 35 -2.24 -10.66 5.12
CA PRO A 35 -2.20 -11.97 5.79
C PRO A 35 -3.44 -12.24 6.65
N PHE A 36 -4.39 -11.31 6.70
CA PHE A 36 -5.67 -11.38 7.40
C PHE A 36 -6.79 -10.83 6.52
N ASN A 37 -8.05 -11.15 6.86
CA ASN A 37 -9.22 -10.54 6.24
C ASN A 37 -9.54 -9.23 6.96
N ASN A 38 -9.69 -8.13 6.21
CA ASN A 38 -9.98 -6.79 6.72
C ASN A 38 -11.46 -6.37 6.53
N GLY A 39 -12.36 -7.33 6.36
CA GLY A 39 -13.79 -7.12 6.10
C GLY A 39 -14.14 -6.98 4.62
N GLN A 40 -13.20 -7.22 3.70
CA GLN A 40 -13.42 -7.18 2.25
C GLN A 40 -13.58 -8.60 1.68
N GLU A 41 -14.16 -8.70 0.47
CA GLU A 41 -14.34 -9.98 -0.24
C GLU A 41 -13.00 -10.67 -0.51
N THR A 42 -11.95 -9.89 -0.80
CA THR A 42 -10.60 -10.39 -1.04
C THR A 42 -9.60 -9.76 -0.07
N ASN A 43 -8.52 -10.48 0.20
CA ASN A 43 -7.38 -9.94 0.95
C ASN A 43 -6.39 -9.17 0.04
N GLU A 44 -6.74 -8.89 -1.22
CA GLU A 44 -5.89 -8.08 -2.09
C GLU A 44 -6.07 -6.60 -1.76
N LEU A 45 -4.97 -5.88 -1.57
CA LEU A 45 -4.97 -4.45 -1.33
C LEU A 45 -4.54 -3.72 -2.61
N GLU A 46 -5.33 -2.73 -3.02
CA GLU A 46 -4.98 -1.87 -4.14
C GLU A 46 -3.78 -0.96 -3.81
N LEU A 47 -3.00 -0.64 -4.83
CA LEU A 47 -1.87 0.28 -4.75
C LEU A 47 -2.37 1.73 -4.82
N MET A 48 -3.11 2.15 -3.79
CA MET A 48 -3.61 3.53 -3.70
C MET A 48 -2.53 4.47 -3.19
N ASN A 49 -2.35 5.60 -3.88
CA ASN A 49 -1.37 6.65 -3.60
C ASN A 49 0.00 6.06 -3.26
N ALA A 50 0.47 5.13 -4.10
CA ALA A 50 1.62 4.31 -3.75
C ALA A 50 2.93 5.11 -3.90
N THR A 51 3.87 4.88 -2.99
CA THR A 51 5.22 5.44 -3.06
C THR A 51 6.24 4.42 -2.57
N PHE A 52 7.45 4.46 -3.12
CA PHE A 52 8.56 3.62 -2.67
C PHE A 52 9.56 4.47 -1.88
N ASP A 53 9.65 4.23 -0.58
CA ASP A 53 10.65 4.87 0.28
C ASP A 53 11.98 4.12 0.15
N GLU A 54 12.94 4.74 -0.53
CA GLU A 54 14.27 4.16 -0.74
C GLU A 54 15.07 3.97 0.55
N LYS A 55 14.82 4.78 1.59
CA LYS A 55 15.56 4.69 2.86
C LYS A 55 15.16 3.45 3.63
N SER A 56 13.87 3.22 3.81
CA SER A 56 13.35 2.02 4.48
C SER A 56 13.28 0.79 3.55
N ARG A 57 13.38 1.00 2.23
CA ARG A 57 13.15 0.00 1.17
C ARG A 57 11.74 -0.58 1.24
N GLU A 58 10.77 0.28 1.53
CA GLU A 58 9.37 -0.09 1.68
C GLU A 58 8.51 0.55 0.60
N LEU A 59 7.59 -0.24 0.06
CA LEU A 59 6.45 0.27 -0.67
C LEU A 59 5.38 0.69 0.35
N VAL A 60 4.95 1.94 0.29
CA VAL A 60 3.90 2.50 1.13
C VAL A 60 2.67 2.70 0.26
N THR A 61 1.52 2.25 0.75
CA THR A 61 0.21 2.54 0.15
C THR A 61 -0.64 3.31 1.15
N LEU A 62 -1.43 4.26 0.64
CA LEU A 62 -2.32 5.09 1.44
C LEU A 62 -3.67 5.21 0.73
N ALA A 63 -4.67 4.49 1.23
CA ALA A 63 -6.06 4.65 0.80
C ALA A 63 -6.73 5.66 1.73
N LYS A 64 -6.99 6.88 1.24
CA LYS A 64 -7.68 7.91 2.03
C LYS A 64 -9.19 7.65 2.02
N GLY A 65 -9.86 7.93 3.13
CA GLY A 65 -11.33 7.95 3.19
C GLY A 65 -11.93 9.26 2.65
N ARG A 66 -11.19 10.37 2.75
CA ARG A 66 -11.52 11.67 2.12
C ARG A 66 -10.27 12.52 1.90
N GLY A 67 -10.43 13.66 1.22
CA GLY A 67 -9.32 14.56 0.83
C GLY A 67 -8.43 15.05 1.98
N LEU A 68 -8.98 15.17 3.19
CA LEU A 68 -8.24 15.61 4.39
C LEU A 68 -7.27 14.55 4.93
N SER A 69 -7.40 13.29 4.50
CA SER A 69 -6.55 12.20 4.96
C SER A 69 -6.58 11.97 6.49
N ASP A 70 -7.73 12.23 7.10
CA ASP A 70 -8.03 12.04 8.53
C ASP A 70 -8.73 10.69 8.83
N CYS A 71 -8.83 9.84 7.82
CA CYS A 71 -9.33 8.47 7.89
C CYS A 71 -8.83 7.70 6.68
N GLY A 72 -8.76 6.38 6.79
CA GLY A 72 -8.31 5.50 5.72
C GLY A 72 -7.44 4.34 6.20
N ILE A 73 -6.62 3.82 5.28
CA ILE A 73 -5.69 2.71 5.51
C ILE A 73 -4.30 3.11 5.02
N GLN A 74 -3.28 2.96 5.87
CA GLN A 74 -1.87 3.02 5.48
C GLN A 74 -1.24 1.64 5.65
N ALA A 75 -0.63 1.12 4.59
CA ALA A 75 0.10 -0.13 4.65
C ALA A 75 1.54 0.04 4.14
N ARG A 76 2.48 -0.64 4.80
CA ARG A 76 3.89 -0.67 4.44
C ARG A 76 4.31 -2.08 4.11
N TRP A 77 5.06 -2.23 3.03
CA TRP A 77 5.40 -3.52 2.45
C TRP A 77 6.88 -3.58 2.12
N ARG A 78 7.53 -4.71 2.42
CA ARG A 78 8.94 -4.95 2.10
C ARG A 78 9.09 -6.13 1.16
N PHE A 79 9.99 -6.03 0.20
CA PHE A 79 10.26 -7.10 -0.74
C PHE A 79 11.12 -8.19 -0.08
N ASP A 80 10.64 -9.44 -0.08
CA ASP A 80 11.32 -10.60 0.54
C ASP A 80 12.24 -11.36 -0.43
N GLY A 81 12.46 -10.84 -1.64
CA GLY A 81 13.17 -11.51 -2.72
C GLY A 81 12.24 -12.19 -3.73
N GLN A 82 10.99 -12.45 -3.36
CA GLN A 82 9.98 -13.01 -4.26
C GLN A 82 8.79 -12.05 -4.43
N ARG A 83 8.27 -11.47 -3.36
CA ARG A 83 7.08 -10.61 -3.33
C ARG A 83 7.14 -9.58 -2.21
N PHE A 84 6.25 -8.61 -2.26
CA PHE A 84 6.04 -7.66 -1.17
C PHE A 84 5.25 -8.33 -0.04
N ARG A 85 5.77 -8.23 1.18
CA ARG A 85 5.17 -8.72 2.41
C ARG A 85 4.79 -7.56 3.32
N LEU A 86 3.65 -7.69 3.98
CA LEU A 86 3.15 -6.67 4.89
C LEU A 86 4.08 -6.53 6.10
N VAL A 87 4.56 -5.31 6.33
CA VAL A 87 5.37 -4.93 7.50
C VAL A 87 4.52 -4.21 8.54
N ARG A 88 3.66 -3.29 8.09
CA ARG A 88 2.75 -2.54 8.97
C ARG A 88 1.43 -2.31 8.27
N TYR A 89 0.34 -2.43 9.00
CA TYR A 89 -1.00 -1.99 8.58
C TYR A 89 -1.58 -1.11 9.69
N ALA A 90 -1.97 0.10 9.34
CA ALA A 90 -2.67 1.02 10.22
C ALA A 90 -3.95 1.49 9.53
N ALA A 91 -5.01 1.66 10.31
CA ALA A 91 -6.29 2.11 9.77
C ALA A 91 -7.05 2.96 10.77
N GLU A 92 -7.73 3.97 10.25
CA GLU A 92 -8.67 4.82 10.97
C GLU A 92 -9.98 4.87 10.16
N PRO A 93 -11.02 4.12 10.57
CA PRO A 93 -12.24 3.99 9.78
C PRO A 93 -13.15 5.22 9.84
N THR A 94 -12.99 6.05 10.88
CA THR A 94 -13.86 7.20 11.14
C THR A 94 -13.14 8.49 10.79
N CYS A 95 -13.75 9.31 9.93
CA CYS A 95 -13.20 10.62 9.57
C CYS A 95 -13.64 11.65 10.61
N ASP A 96 -12.74 12.02 11.49
CA ASP A 96 -13.00 12.86 12.67
C ASP A 96 -12.18 14.16 12.70
N ASN A 97 -11.42 14.44 11.65
CA ASN A 97 -10.54 15.59 11.51
C ASN A 97 -9.45 15.67 12.59
N TRP A 98 -9.02 14.52 13.13
CA TRP A 98 -8.09 14.46 14.25
C TRP A 98 -6.69 13.97 13.86
N HIS A 99 -6.52 12.68 13.53
CA HIS A 99 -5.21 12.10 13.25
C HIS A 99 -4.94 11.91 11.75
N GLY A 100 -3.69 12.18 11.35
CA GLY A 100 -3.19 11.82 10.02
C GLY A 100 -2.63 10.39 9.98
N PRO A 101 -2.25 9.90 8.79
CA PRO A 101 -1.86 8.50 8.58
C PRO A 101 -0.72 7.97 9.46
N ASP A 102 0.17 8.85 9.91
CA ASP A 102 1.30 8.48 10.76
C ASP A 102 0.89 8.22 12.23
N ALA A 103 -0.27 8.71 12.65
CA ALA A 103 -0.81 8.54 14.00
C ALA A 103 -1.95 7.51 14.08
N TRP A 104 -2.40 6.95 12.95
CA TRP A 104 -3.47 5.95 12.94
C TRP A 104 -3.12 4.69 13.73
N PRO A 105 -4.10 4.05 14.40
CA PRO A 105 -3.91 2.80 15.12
C PRO A 105 -3.29 1.73 14.23
N THR A 106 -2.20 1.12 14.72
CA THR A 106 -1.55 -0.01 14.05
C THR A 106 -2.30 -1.28 14.38
N LEU A 107 -2.90 -1.90 13.37
CA LEU A 107 -3.68 -3.14 13.53
C LEU A 107 -2.83 -4.39 13.21
N TRP A 108 -1.72 -4.21 12.50
CA TRP A 108 -0.76 -5.29 12.22
C TRP A 108 0.67 -4.77 12.16
N ILE A 109 1.60 -5.53 12.72
CA ILE A 109 3.04 -5.34 12.55
C ILE A 109 3.74 -6.69 12.42
N THR A 110 4.67 -6.79 11.47
CA THR A 110 5.56 -7.96 11.31
C THR A 110 6.96 -7.55 11.73
N ARG A 111 7.58 -8.33 12.64
CA ARG A 111 8.99 -8.17 13.04
C ARG A 111 9.92 -8.95 12.13
#